data_AF-A0A949GM13-F1
#
_entry.id   AF-A0A949GM13-F1
#
_cell.length_a   1.000
_cell.length_b   1.000
_cell.length_c   1.000
_cell.angle_alpha   90.00
_cell.angle_beta   90.00
_cell.angle_gamma   90.00
#
_symmetry.space_group_name_H-M   'P 1'
#
loop_
_entity.id
_entity.type
_entity.pdbx_description
1 polymer ?
#
loop_
_entity_poly.entity_id
_entity_poly.type
_entity_poly.pdbx_seq_one_letter_code
_entity_poly.pdbx_strand_id
1 'polypeptide(L)'
;MVIRSSHVLHAAVLVGVGMALCSCESIREAAGLEKNSPDEFAVLTKAPLVVPPDYNLMPPRPGAPPTNQTLPTEAAESALFGDDPAKVAAQIAGNYSQGERLLLAYAGIANADPNIRQELASDNKAMVGADDSFTNQVLFWTGPKQNTAGTPVNADQAAAQIAAKKADDAGGQNPPPPKKDDGGWFDGWFDWL
;
A
#
# COMPACT_ATOMS: atom_id res chain seq x y z
N MET A 1 -24.62 -31.16 -59.91
CA MET A 1 -23.53 -31.04 -58.92
C MET A 1 -24.04 -30.85 -57.47
N VAL A 2 -25.35 -30.78 -57.21
CA VAL A 2 -25.93 -30.44 -55.88
C VAL A 2 -26.05 -31.63 -54.91
N ILE A 3 -26.21 -32.86 -55.43
CA ILE A 3 -26.44 -34.07 -54.62
C ILE A 3 -25.23 -34.44 -53.75
N ARG A 4 -24.00 -34.19 -54.23
CA ARG A 4 -22.78 -34.52 -53.50
C ARG A 4 -22.49 -33.54 -52.35
N SER A 5 -23.05 -32.33 -52.41
CA SER A 5 -22.93 -31.29 -51.37
C SER A 5 -23.88 -31.55 -50.19
N SER A 6 -25.10 -32.04 -50.44
CA SER A 6 -26.05 -32.35 -49.35
C SER A 6 -25.55 -33.51 -48.49
N HIS A 7 -25.01 -34.58 -49.07
CA HIS A 7 -24.46 -35.70 -48.29
C HIS A 7 -23.23 -35.30 -47.46
N VAL A 8 -22.39 -34.39 -47.95
CA VAL A 8 -21.24 -33.85 -47.18
C VAL A 8 -21.71 -32.98 -46.02
N LEU A 9 -22.77 -32.19 -46.20
CA LEU A 9 -23.40 -31.39 -45.13
C LEU A 9 -24.00 -32.27 -44.04
N HIS A 10 -24.73 -33.33 -44.39
CA HIS A 10 -25.29 -34.26 -43.40
C HIS A 10 -24.18 -35.04 -42.66
N ALA A 11 -23.12 -35.45 -43.35
CA ALA A 11 -21.97 -36.10 -42.72
C ALA A 11 -21.24 -35.16 -41.75
N ALA A 12 -21.06 -33.88 -42.12
CA ALA A 12 -20.43 -32.89 -41.25
C ALA A 12 -21.27 -32.59 -39.99
N VAL A 13 -22.60 -32.51 -40.12
CA VAL A 13 -23.52 -32.34 -38.98
C VAL A 13 -23.46 -33.56 -38.04
N LEU A 14 -23.47 -34.77 -38.58
CA LEU A 14 -23.35 -36.00 -37.79
C LEU A 14 -22.02 -36.07 -37.03
N VAL A 15 -20.91 -35.69 -37.66
CA VAL A 15 -19.59 -35.66 -37.01
C VAL A 15 -19.52 -34.58 -35.93
N GLY A 16 -20.06 -33.38 -36.19
CA GLY A 16 -20.11 -32.29 -35.22
C GLY A 16 -20.92 -32.64 -33.98
N VAL A 17 -22.08 -33.28 -34.14
CA VAL A 17 -22.90 -33.78 -33.02
C VAL A 17 -22.17 -34.89 -32.25
N GLY A 18 -21.47 -35.80 -32.94
CA GLY A 18 -20.66 -36.83 -32.30
C GLY A 18 -19.54 -36.26 -31.43
N MET A 19 -18.86 -35.21 -31.89
CA MET A 19 -17.81 -34.53 -31.11
C MET A 19 -18.38 -33.77 -29.90
N ALA A 20 -19.55 -33.14 -30.04
CA ALA A 20 -20.20 -32.41 -28.95
C ALA A 20 -20.68 -33.35 -27.81
N LEU A 21 -21.07 -34.58 -28.12
CA LEU A 21 -21.45 -35.57 -27.11
C LEU A 21 -20.23 -36.10 -26.35
N CYS A 22 -19.08 -36.25 -27.03
CA CYS A 22 -17.84 -36.72 -26.40
C CYS A 22 -17.16 -35.66 -25.51
N SER A 23 -17.37 -34.36 -25.78
CA SER A 23 -16.77 -33.27 -25.01
C SER A 23 -17.50 -32.95 -23.70
N CYS A 24 -18.77 -33.35 -23.56
CA CYS A 24 -19.53 -33.12 -22.34
C CYS A 24 -18.95 -33.84 -21.11
N GLU A 25 -18.32 -35.02 -21.29
CA GLU A 25 -17.72 -35.76 -20.17
C GLU A 25 -16.47 -35.05 -19.64
N SER A 26 -15.54 -34.64 -20.52
CA SER A 26 -14.35 -33.88 -20.10
C SER A 26 -14.68 -32.52 -19.48
N ILE A 27 -15.75 -31.85 -19.94
CA ILE A 27 -16.21 -30.60 -19.32
C ILE A 27 -16.79 -30.87 -17.92
N ARG A 28 -17.49 -31.98 -17.73
CA ARG A 28 -18.06 -32.38 -16.44
C ARG A 28 -16.96 -32.70 -15.42
N GLU A 29 -15.89 -33.36 -15.86
CA GLU A 29 -14.72 -33.67 -15.04
C GLU A 29 -13.91 -32.40 -14.71
N ALA A 30 -13.64 -31.55 -15.70
CA ALA A 30 -12.95 -30.27 -15.49
C ALA A 30 -13.76 -29.27 -14.62
N ALA A 31 -15.10 -29.34 -14.69
CA ALA A 31 -15.99 -28.56 -13.85
C ALA A 31 -16.19 -29.16 -12.44
N GLY A 32 -15.53 -30.29 -12.12
CA GLY A 32 -15.57 -30.90 -10.79
C GLY A 32 -16.95 -31.45 -10.39
N LEU A 33 -17.84 -31.70 -11.36
CA LEU A 33 -19.15 -32.31 -11.12
C LEU A 33 -19.07 -33.84 -10.97
N GLU A 34 -17.88 -34.42 -11.12
CA GLU A 34 -17.61 -35.82 -10.87
C GLU A 34 -17.18 -36.07 -9.43
N LYS A 35 -17.60 -37.22 -8.89
CA LYS A 35 -17.28 -37.68 -7.54
C LYS A 35 -15.82 -38.17 -7.49
N ASN A 36 -14.87 -37.26 -7.38
CA ASN A 36 -13.48 -37.61 -7.05
C ASN A 36 -13.38 -37.85 -5.54
N SER A 37 -13.56 -39.09 -5.11
CA SER A 37 -13.37 -39.47 -3.70
C SER A 37 -11.87 -39.44 -3.37
N PRO A 38 -11.43 -38.76 -2.31
CA PRO A 38 -10.03 -38.74 -1.92
C PRO A 38 -9.52 -40.16 -1.69
N ASP A 39 -8.37 -40.48 -2.27
CA ASP A 39 -7.73 -41.80 -2.18
C ASP A 39 -7.44 -42.16 -0.71
N GLU A 40 -8.21 -43.12 -0.17
CA GLU A 40 -8.05 -43.61 1.19
C GLU A 40 -6.72 -44.36 1.44
N PHE A 41 -5.98 -44.70 0.38
CA PHE A 41 -4.66 -45.32 0.45
C PHE A 41 -3.51 -44.35 0.18
N ALA A 42 -3.80 -43.05 0.04
CA ALA A 42 -2.76 -42.03 -0.09
C ALA A 42 -1.91 -41.96 1.19
N VAL A 43 -0.71 -42.54 1.14
CA VAL A 43 0.24 -42.50 2.25
C VAL A 43 0.87 -41.11 2.32
N LEU A 44 0.51 -40.33 3.33
CA LEU A 44 1.20 -39.08 3.63
C LEU A 44 2.59 -39.39 4.19
N THR A 45 3.63 -38.95 3.48
CA THR A 45 5.01 -39.04 3.97
C THR A 45 5.22 -38.07 5.13
N LYS A 46 5.53 -38.60 6.31
CA LYS A 46 5.96 -37.80 7.46
C LYS A 46 7.47 -37.51 7.35
N ALA A 47 7.90 -36.36 7.88
CA ALA A 47 9.31 -36.04 7.98
C ALA A 47 10.06 -37.15 8.77
N PRO A 48 11.27 -37.55 8.34
CA PRO A 48 12.04 -38.57 9.03
C PRO A 48 12.37 -38.12 10.46
N LEU A 49 12.32 -39.06 11.42
CA LEU A 49 12.75 -38.79 12.79
C LEU A 49 14.28 -38.80 12.84
N VAL A 50 14.88 -37.61 12.83
CA VAL A 50 16.30 -37.42 13.13
C VAL A 50 16.42 -36.97 14.58
N VAL A 51 17.18 -37.71 15.38
CA VAL A 51 17.50 -37.31 16.76
C VAL A 51 18.65 -36.30 16.70
N PRO A 52 18.45 -35.03 17.11
CA PRO A 52 19.53 -34.06 17.15
C PRO A 52 20.61 -34.49 18.16
N PRO A 53 21.88 -34.11 17.93
CA PRO A 53 22.99 -34.44 18.82
C PRO A 53 22.89 -33.78 20.21
N ASP A 54 22.04 -32.75 20.36
CA ASP A 54 21.81 -32.04 21.61
C ASP A 54 20.45 -32.42 22.24
N TYR A 55 20.52 -33.10 23.38
CA TYR A 55 19.38 -33.49 24.22
C TYR A 55 18.95 -32.39 25.22
N ASN A 56 19.57 -31.21 25.18
CA ASN A 56 19.31 -30.10 26.11
C ASN A 56 18.10 -29.23 25.73
N LEU A 57 17.28 -29.66 24.77
CA LEU A 57 16.03 -28.98 24.47
C LEU A 57 14.99 -29.32 25.53
N MET A 58 14.27 -28.30 25.98
CA MET A 58 13.15 -28.48 26.90
C MET A 58 12.14 -29.41 26.21
N PRO A 59 11.73 -30.54 26.84
CA PRO A 59 10.80 -31.46 26.21
C PRO A 59 9.53 -30.70 25.81
N PRO A 60 9.01 -30.91 24.59
CA PRO A 60 7.80 -30.24 24.15
C PRO A 60 6.67 -30.56 25.14
N ARG A 61 5.82 -29.57 25.43
CA ARG A 61 4.70 -29.76 26.36
C ARG A 61 3.85 -30.93 25.88
N PRO A 62 3.42 -31.85 26.77
CA PRO A 62 2.50 -32.92 26.41
C PRO A 62 1.26 -32.33 25.71
N GLY A 63 0.99 -32.80 24.48
CA GLY A 63 -0.13 -32.32 23.65
C GLY A 63 0.16 -31.10 22.76
N ALA A 64 1.37 -30.56 22.76
CA ALA A 64 1.76 -29.52 21.80
C ALA A 64 1.87 -30.10 20.38
N PRO A 65 1.49 -29.34 19.33
CA PRO A 65 1.70 -29.75 17.95
C PRO A 65 3.18 -30.07 17.70
N PRO A 66 3.50 -31.12 16.92
CA PRO A 66 4.87 -31.47 16.59
C PRO A 66 5.53 -30.36 15.76
N THR A 67 6.68 -29.86 16.21
CA THR A 67 7.42 -28.76 15.56
C THR A 67 8.07 -29.17 14.22
N ASN A 68 8.20 -30.46 13.97
CA ASN A 68 8.85 -31.01 12.77
C ASN A 68 7.84 -31.43 11.68
N GLN A 69 6.56 -31.05 11.81
CA GLN A 69 5.53 -31.37 10.83
C GLN A 69 4.95 -30.08 10.28
N THR A 70 5.32 -29.72 9.05
CA THR A 70 4.58 -28.75 8.25
C THR A 70 3.29 -29.38 7.74
N LEU A 71 2.18 -28.63 7.81
CA LEU A 71 0.91 -29.09 7.23
C LEU A 71 1.04 -29.12 5.70
N PRO A 72 0.37 -30.05 5.00
CA PRO A 72 0.40 -30.10 3.53
C PRO A 72 -0.05 -28.79 2.89
N THR A 73 -1.03 -28.11 3.49
CA THR A 73 -1.50 -26.79 3.05
C THR A 73 -0.42 -25.71 3.17
N GLU A 74 0.33 -25.71 4.26
CA GLU A 74 1.42 -24.76 4.51
C GLU A 74 2.63 -25.03 3.59
N ALA A 75 2.90 -26.31 3.31
CA ALA A 75 3.88 -26.72 2.30
C ALA A 75 3.47 -26.31 0.88
N ALA A 76 2.17 -26.41 0.54
CA ALA A 76 1.66 -25.94 -0.74
C ALA A 76 1.68 -24.41 -0.84
N GLU A 77 1.28 -23.71 0.22
CA GLU A 77 1.29 -22.24 0.28
C GLU A 77 2.71 -21.69 0.14
N SER A 78 3.68 -22.26 0.86
CA SER A 78 5.10 -21.94 0.70
C SER A 78 5.67 -22.34 -0.67
N ALA A 79 5.18 -23.39 -1.32
CA ALA A 79 5.60 -23.71 -2.68
C ALA A 79 5.02 -22.74 -3.73
N LEU A 80 3.84 -22.18 -3.48
CA LEU A 80 3.15 -21.26 -4.39
C LEU A 80 3.56 -19.80 -4.19
N PHE A 81 3.78 -19.38 -2.94
CA PHE A 81 4.02 -17.99 -2.54
C PHE A 81 5.32 -17.79 -1.77
N GLY A 82 6.00 -18.86 -1.36
CA GLY A 82 7.25 -18.78 -0.62
C GLY A 82 8.40 -18.44 -1.56
N ASP A 83 8.69 -17.15 -1.68
CA ASP A 83 9.99 -16.74 -2.18
C ASP A 83 11.05 -17.10 -1.14
N ASP A 84 12.08 -17.81 -1.59
CA ASP A 84 13.24 -18.15 -0.76
C ASP A 84 13.86 -16.85 -0.23
N PRO A 85 13.86 -16.62 1.10
CA PRO A 85 14.32 -15.36 1.69
C PRO A 85 15.79 -15.09 1.35
N ALA A 86 16.59 -16.13 1.07
CA ALA A 86 17.97 -15.95 0.62
C ALA A 86 18.05 -15.39 -0.82
N LYS A 87 17.14 -15.78 -1.71
CA LYS A 87 17.06 -15.25 -3.08
C LYS A 87 16.53 -13.82 -3.07
N VAL A 88 15.50 -13.55 -2.27
CA VAL A 88 14.97 -12.21 -2.05
C VAL A 88 16.05 -11.29 -1.50
N ALA A 89 16.78 -11.72 -0.46
CA ALA A 89 17.85 -10.94 0.14
C ALA A 89 19.00 -10.61 -0.84
N ALA A 90 19.17 -11.40 -1.90
CA ALA A 90 20.14 -11.11 -2.97
C ALA A 90 19.62 -10.06 -3.97
N GLN A 91 18.30 -9.90 -4.11
CA GLN A 91 17.66 -8.97 -5.04
C GLN A 91 17.41 -7.58 -4.43
N ILE A 92 17.45 -7.45 -3.09
CA ILE A 92 17.31 -6.16 -2.40
C ILE A 92 18.48 -5.24 -2.78
N ALA A 93 18.17 -4.20 -3.56
CA ALA A 93 19.11 -3.16 -3.95
C ALA A 93 19.33 -2.15 -2.82
N GLY A 94 20.59 -1.76 -2.58
CA GLY A 94 20.97 -0.76 -1.59
C GLY A 94 22.23 -1.14 -0.80
N ASN A 95 22.76 -0.18 -0.04
CA ASN A 95 23.91 -0.39 0.83
C ASN A 95 23.47 -0.98 2.18
N TYR A 96 22.96 -2.22 2.15
CA TYR A 96 22.54 -2.96 3.34
C TYR A 96 23.52 -4.09 3.66
N SER A 97 23.77 -4.32 4.94
CA SER A 97 24.55 -5.48 5.39
C SER A 97 23.82 -6.79 5.05
N GLN A 98 24.54 -7.91 5.09
CA GLN A 98 23.97 -9.22 4.76
C GLN A 98 22.86 -9.63 5.74
N GLY A 99 23.00 -9.28 7.04
CA GLY A 99 21.97 -9.53 8.05
C GLY A 99 20.72 -8.68 7.86
N GLU A 100 20.89 -7.40 7.50
CA GLU A 100 19.75 -6.52 7.21
C GLU A 100 18.97 -7.01 5.99
N ARG A 101 19.66 -7.39 4.90
CA ARG A 101 18.97 -7.91 3.71
C ARG A 101 18.14 -9.16 4.02
N LEU A 102 18.63 -10.04 4.90
CA LEU A 102 17.87 -11.21 5.32
C LEU A 102 16.64 -10.81 6.15
N LEU A 103 16.79 -9.86 7.08
CA LEU A 103 15.66 -9.35 7.86
C LEU A 103 14.59 -8.69 6.98
N LEU A 104 15.02 -7.89 5.99
CA LEU A 104 14.12 -7.26 5.03
C LEU A 104 13.41 -8.29 4.14
N ALA A 105 14.09 -9.38 3.78
CA ALA A 105 13.48 -10.50 3.06
C ALA A 105 12.40 -11.19 3.89
N TYR A 106 12.65 -11.45 5.19
CA TYR A 106 11.63 -11.96 6.11
C TYR A 106 10.46 -10.98 6.32
N ALA A 107 10.73 -9.67 6.25
CA ALA A 107 9.70 -8.65 6.33
C ALA A 107 8.85 -8.51 5.05
N GLY A 108 9.12 -9.30 4.00
CA GLY A 108 8.34 -9.30 2.77
C GLY A 108 8.55 -8.07 1.88
N ILE A 109 9.65 -7.33 2.07
CA ILE A 109 9.93 -6.05 1.36
C ILE A 109 10.35 -6.29 -0.10
N ALA A 110 10.52 -7.55 -0.52
CA ALA A 110 10.88 -7.98 -1.88
C ALA A 110 10.08 -7.27 -2.99
N ASN A 111 8.79 -7.06 -2.75
CA ASN A 111 7.83 -6.55 -3.72
C ASN A 111 7.58 -5.03 -3.60
N ALA A 112 8.37 -4.31 -2.79
CA ALA A 112 8.22 -2.88 -2.66
C ALA A 112 8.68 -2.16 -3.94
N ASP A 113 7.83 -1.31 -4.51
CA ASP A 113 8.20 -0.49 -5.67
C ASP A 113 9.34 0.48 -5.29
N PRO A 114 10.49 0.43 -5.99
CA PRO A 114 11.60 1.37 -5.73
C PRO A 114 11.21 2.83 -5.94
N ASN A 115 10.17 3.12 -6.73
CA ASN A 115 9.69 4.46 -7.06
C ASN A 115 8.57 4.95 -6.13
N ILE A 116 8.12 4.17 -5.14
CA ILE A 116 6.98 4.56 -4.29
C ILE A 116 7.20 5.89 -3.57
N ARG A 117 8.46 6.27 -3.31
CA ARG A 117 8.80 7.56 -2.72
C ARG A 117 8.54 8.73 -3.67
N GLN A 118 8.73 8.53 -4.96
CA GLN A 118 8.48 9.54 -5.99
C GLN A 118 6.98 9.67 -6.26
N GLU A 119 6.28 8.54 -6.32
CA GLU A 119 4.82 8.51 -6.42
C GLU A 119 4.17 9.21 -5.21
N LEU A 120 4.58 8.84 -3.99
CA LEU A 120 4.11 9.50 -2.76
C LEU A 120 4.44 11.00 -2.73
N ALA A 121 5.59 11.41 -3.25
CA ALA A 121 5.93 12.82 -3.35
C ALA A 121 5.03 13.56 -4.36
N SER A 122 4.67 12.92 -5.46
CA SER A 122 3.72 13.48 -6.44
C SER A 122 2.29 13.56 -5.90
N ASP A 123 1.84 12.53 -5.17
CA ASP A 123 0.54 12.50 -4.51
C ASP A 123 0.44 13.57 -3.43
N ASN A 124 1.47 13.68 -2.57
CA ASN A 124 1.51 14.74 -1.57
C ASN A 124 1.51 16.13 -2.21
N LYS A 125 2.21 16.32 -3.34
CA LYS A 125 2.17 17.60 -4.06
C LYS A 125 0.77 17.92 -4.59
N ALA A 126 0.02 16.92 -5.04
CA ALA A 126 -1.37 17.10 -5.45
C ALA A 126 -2.28 17.44 -4.25
N MET A 127 -2.03 16.86 -3.08
CA MET A 127 -2.81 17.13 -1.85
C MET A 127 -2.47 18.49 -1.20
N VAL A 128 -1.23 18.95 -1.30
CA VAL A 128 -0.79 20.29 -0.81
C VAL A 128 -1.40 21.43 -1.64
N GLY A 129 -2.08 21.12 -2.74
CA GLY A 129 -2.85 22.09 -3.53
C GLY A 129 -4.25 22.42 -2.99
N ALA A 130 -4.62 22.01 -1.77
CA ALA A 130 -5.83 22.53 -1.13
C ALA A 130 -5.65 24.04 -0.92
N ASP A 131 -6.51 24.83 -1.55
CA ASP A 131 -6.38 26.29 -1.56
C ASP A 131 -6.70 26.86 -0.17
N ASP A 132 -5.66 27.11 0.63
CA ASP A 132 -5.76 27.74 1.95
C ASP A 132 -6.26 29.20 1.90
N SER A 133 -6.52 29.74 0.71
CA SER A 133 -6.97 31.11 0.50
C SER A 133 -8.22 31.45 1.31
N PHE A 134 -9.20 30.55 1.36
CA PHE A 134 -10.43 30.72 2.13
C PHE A 134 -10.17 30.67 3.64
N THR A 135 -9.43 29.67 4.10
CA THR A 135 -9.10 29.50 5.53
C THR A 135 -8.27 30.68 6.05
N ASN A 136 -7.31 31.17 5.26
CA ASN A 136 -6.51 32.35 5.59
C ASN A 136 -7.34 33.64 5.55
N GLN A 137 -8.31 33.76 4.64
CA GLN A 137 -9.23 34.90 4.61
C GLN A 137 -10.09 34.95 5.88
N VAL A 138 -10.54 33.81 6.39
CA VAL A 138 -11.32 33.71 7.63
C VAL A 138 -10.44 33.98 8.86
N LEU A 139 -9.26 33.35 8.94
CA LEU A 139 -8.34 33.49 10.08
C LEU A 139 -7.70 34.87 10.19
N PHE A 140 -7.41 35.51 9.06
CA PHE A 140 -6.67 36.77 8.98
C PHE A 140 -7.51 37.92 8.41
N TRP A 141 -8.83 37.91 8.65
CA TRP A 141 -9.76 38.96 8.20
C TRP A 141 -9.32 40.37 8.63
N THR A 142 -8.63 40.53 9.76
CA THR A 142 -8.39 41.82 10.43
C THR A 142 -6.96 42.37 10.36
N GLY A 143 -6.04 41.84 9.56
CA GLY A 143 -4.63 42.29 9.58
C GLY A 143 -3.76 41.95 8.36
N PRO A 144 -2.55 42.54 8.25
CA PRO A 144 -1.78 42.56 7.01
C PRO A 144 -1.37 41.15 6.55
N LYS A 145 -1.57 40.93 5.26
CA LYS A 145 -1.47 39.66 4.55
C LYS A 145 -0.02 39.22 4.41
N GLN A 146 0.34 38.08 5.00
CA GLN A 146 1.50 37.31 4.57
C GLN A 146 1.07 35.85 4.36
N ASN A 147 0.87 35.48 3.09
CA ASN A 147 0.70 34.09 2.69
C ASN A 147 2.06 33.40 2.83
N THR A 148 2.24 32.68 3.94
CA THR A 148 3.41 31.81 4.19
C THR A 148 3.07 30.35 3.84
N ALA A 149 2.25 30.12 2.83
CA ALA A 149 1.95 28.79 2.34
C ALA A 149 3.06 28.39 1.34
N GLY A 150 4.04 27.62 1.83
CA GLY A 150 4.98 26.87 0.98
C GLY A 150 6.42 27.37 0.91
N THR A 151 6.77 28.52 1.49
CA THR A 151 8.17 28.96 1.56
C THR A 151 8.77 28.50 2.90
N PRO A 152 9.84 27.68 2.94
CA PRO A 152 10.51 27.38 4.20
C PRO A 152 11.02 28.69 4.80
N VAL A 153 10.45 29.07 5.94
CA VAL A 153 10.86 30.25 6.69
C VAL A 153 12.27 30.00 7.19
N ASN A 154 13.24 30.71 6.62
CA ASN A 154 14.64 30.60 7.00
C ASN A 154 14.80 31.18 8.43
N ALA A 155 15.09 30.30 9.40
CA ALA A 155 15.11 30.66 10.82
C ALA A 155 16.08 31.80 11.14
N ASP A 156 17.21 31.87 10.43
CA ASP A 156 18.24 32.91 10.62
C ASP A 156 17.75 34.28 10.14
N GLN A 157 17.04 34.32 9.01
CA GLN A 157 16.48 35.56 8.48
C GLN A 157 15.27 36.04 9.30
N ALA A 158 14.46 35.10 9.81
CA ALA A 158 13.35 35.43 10.70
C ALA A 158 13.84 36.00 12.04
N ALA A 159 14.90 35.42 12.61
CA ALA A 159 15.52 35.92 13.84
C ALA A 159 16.10 37.34 13.68
N ALA A 160 16.74 37.62 12.54
CA ALA A 160 17.26 38.96 12.24
C ALA A 160 16.13 40.01 12.12
N GLN A 161 15.00 39.66 11.51
CA GLN A 161 13.84 40.56 11.40
C GLN A 161 13.18 40.82 12.76
N ILE A 162 13.10 39.80 13.62
CA ILE A 162 12.57 39.94 14.99
C ILE A 162 13.52 40.81 15.84
N ALA A 163 14.83 40.65 15.69
CA ALA A 163 15.82 41.47 16.38
C ALA A 163 15.80 42.93 15.93
N ALA A 164 15.63 43.19 14.63
CA ALA A 164 15.47 44.53 14.08
C ALA A 164 14.20 45.21 14.61
N LYS A 165 13.06 44.51 14.59
CA LYS A 165 11.80 45.04 15.18
C LYS A 165 11.93 45.30 16.68
N LYS A 166 12.56 44.40 17.44
CA LYS A 166 12.87 44.64 18.85
C LYS A 166 13.78 45.84 19.09
N ALA A 167 14.67 46.15 18.14
CA ALA A 167 15.54 47.32 18.23
C ALA A 167 14.76 48.62 17.95
N ASP A 168 13.83 48.58 16.99
CA ASP A 168 12.92 49.70 16.69
C ASP A 168 11.94 49.95 17.86
N ASP A 169 11.48 48.88 18.53
CA ASP A 169 10.59 48.96 19.70
C ASP A 169 11.32 49.40 20.99
N ALA A 170 12.66 49.30 21.04
CA ALA A 170 13.48 49.73 22.18
C ALA A 170 13.86 51.22 22.12
N GLY A 171 13.68 51.87 20.97
CA GLY A 171 13.84 53.31 20.78
C GLY A 171 12.53 54.04 21.07
N GLY A 172 12.28 54.38 22.33
CA GLY A 172 11.06 55.06 22.76
C GLY A 172 10.69 56.27 21.92
N GLN A 173 9.60 56.14 21.17
CA GLN A 173 8.73 57.24 20.79
C GLN A 173 7.31 56.78 21.08
N ASN A 174 6.68 57.38 22.09
CA ASN A 174 5.23 57.30 22.24
C ASN A 174 4.62 57.71 20.90
N PRO A 175 3.83 56.84 20.24
CA PRO A 175 3.11 57.26 19.07
C PRO A 175 2.16 58.41 19.49
N PRO A 176 2.05 59.49 18.69
CA PRO A 176 1.02 60.50 18.94
C PRO A 176 -0.35 59.80 19.02
N PRO A 177 -1.25 60.25 19.91
CA PRO A 177 -2.56 59.61 20.05
C PRO A 177 -3.22 59.53 18.67
N PRO A 178 -3.84 58.39 18.31
CA PRO A 178 -4.48 58.24 17.02
C PRO A 178 -5.50 59.37 16.85
N LYS A 179 -5.40 60.11 15.74
CA LYS A 179 -6.49 60.98 15.32
C LYS A 179 -7.71 60.09 15.16
N LYS A 180 -8.81 60.49 15.80
CA LYS A 180 -10.12 59.89 15.55
C LYS A 180 -10.45 60.22 14.12
N ASP A 181 -10.26 59.24 13.24
CA ASP A 181 -10.75 59.33 11.88
C ASP A 181 -12.25 59.05 11.94
N ASP A 182 -12.98 60.02 11.42
CA ASP A 182 -14.44 60.08 11.44
C ASP A 182 -15.03 58.91 10.66
N GLY A 183 -15.91 58.15 11.32
CA GLY A 183 -16.98 57.35 10.70
C GLY A 183 -16.59 56.49 9.50
N GLY A 184 -16.19 55.24 9.75
CA GLY A 184 -16.20 54.23 8.69
C GLY A 184 -17.64 54.00 8.20
N TRP A 185 -17.81 53.61 6.93
CA TRP A 185 -19.11 53.27 6.30
C TRP A 185 -20.06 52.43 7.19
N PHE A 186 -19.51 51.63 8.12
CA PHE A 186 -20.25 50.73 9.00
C PHE A 186 -20.82 51.41 10.27
N ASP A 187 -20.37 52.60 10.65
CA ASP A 187 -20.86 53.29 11.86
C ASP A 187 -22.31 53.81 11.70
N GLY A 188 -22.77 54.03 10.46
CA GLY A 188 -24.15 54.46 10.19
C GLY A 188 -25.17 53.32 10.11
N TRP A 189 -24.74 52.05 10.13
CA TRP A 189 -25.65 50.92 9.91
C TRP A 189 -26.35 50.43 11.20
N PHE A 190 -25.77 50.72 12.37
CA PHE A 190 -26.27 50.26 13.67
C PHE A 190 -26.89 51.34 14.57
N ASP A 191 -27.01 52.59 14.11
CA ASP A 191 -27.61 53.70 14.88
C ASP A 191 -29.16 53.76 14.78
N TRP A 192 -29.77 52.82 14.05
CA TRP A 192 -31.22 52.61 13.98
C TRP A 192 -31.59 51.23 14.54
N LEU A 193 -31.17 50.97 15.77
CA LEU A 193 -31.69 49.91 16.64
C LEU A 193 -31.64 50.38 18.10
#